data_AF-A0A1T3NW68-F1
#
_entry.id   AF-A0A1T3NW68-F1
#
_cell.length_a   1.000
_cell.length_b   1.000
_cell.length_c   1.000
_cell.angle_alpha   90.00
_cell.angle_beta   90.00
_cell.angle_gamma   90.00
#
_symmetry.space_group_name_H-M   'P 1'
#
loop_
_entity.id
_entity.type
_entity.pdbx_description
1 polymer ?
#
loop_
_entity_poly.entity_id
_entity_poly.type
_entity_poly.pdbx_seq_one_letter_code
_entity_poly.pdbx_strand_id
1 'polypeptide(L)'
;MGRRPPGPQRSRIRLAPRRGHTHHDAHTVRSTLRGETSRWYRQRHGPRSRVRQPWSPALTVELTPRGTLSEEALRELEEKLGFALPAEYRAWLAATNGADFPVAAQLMPRGLDPEDDLYGHRTGGDRQTELLYAHGYCRDVLTLDYLPVTRLTTGIVAIKVTEPECGSLWYWSESTLDTDEEYTPEYISTHLLRRVADTFAQFLELWEIDPTSPFLDSADPERTAP
;
A
#
# COMPACT_ATOMS: atom_id res chain seq x y z
N MET A 1 -50.47 14.23 -18.25
CA MET A 1 -49.18 14.91 -18.46
C MET A 1 -48.44 14.95 -17.13
N GLY A 2 -47.57 13.97 -16.88
CA GLY A 2 -46.82 13.84 -15.62
C GLY A 2 -45.46 14.53 -15.70
N ARG A 3 -45.14 15.39 -14.74
CA ARG A 3 -43.81 16.00 -14.60
C ARG A 3 -42.88 15.04 -13.84
N ARG A 4 -41.74 14.69 -14.44
CA ARG A 4 -40.64 13.94 -13.81
C ARG A 4 -39.94 14.78 -12.74
N PRO A 5 -39.45 14.18 -11.63
CA PRO A 5 -38.62 14.89 -10.65
C PRO A 5 -37.20 15.09 -11.18
N PRO A 6 -36.47 16.13 -10.70
CA PRO A 6 -35.07 16.34 -11.04
C PRO A 6 -34.16 15.28 -10.40
N GLY A 7 -33.23 14.74 -11.19
CA GLY A 7 -32.23 13.78 -10.73
C GLY A 7 -31.14 14.41 -9.86
N PRO A 8 -30.34 13.60 -9.14
CA PRO A 8 -29.37 14.07 -8.18
C PRO A 8 -28.21 14.82 -8.85
N GLN A 9 -27.88 15.97 -8.27
CA GLN A 9 -26.76 16.83 -8.63
C GLN A 9 -25.43 16.11 -8.37
N ARG A 10 -24.67 15.81 -9.43
CA ARG A 10 -23.29 15.30 -9.32
C ARG A 10 -22.37 16.44 -8.89
N SER A 11 -21.84 16.36 -7.67
CA SER A 11 -20.81 17.27 -7.17
C SER A 11 -19.51 17.05 -7.96
N ARG A 12 -19.09 18.08 -8.70
CA ARG A 12 -17.78 18.18 -9.36
C ARG A 12 -16.78 18.76 -8.35
N ILE A 13 -15.57 18.23 -8.28
CA ILE A 13 -14.49 18.87 -7.52
C ILE A 13 -13.29 19.09 -8.44
N ARG A 14 -12.94 20.37 -8.61
CA ARG A 14 -11.58 20.80 -8.93
C ARG A 14 -10.78 20.83 -7.62
N LEU A 15 -9.57 20.29 -7.62
CA LEU A 15 -8.61 20.56 -6.54
C LEU A 15 -8.19 22.04 -6.61
N ALA A 16 -8.81 22.89 -5.78
CA ALA A 16 -8.41 24.28 -5.58
C ALA A 16 -7.70 24.46 -4.23
N PRO A 17 -6.65 25.30 -4.15
CA PRO A 17 -5.86 25.51 -2.93
C PRO A 17 -6.58 26.48 -1.97
N ARG A 18 -6.59 26.18 -0.67
CA ARG A 18 -7.06 27.12 0.37
C ARG A 18 -5.98 28.19 0.66
N ARG A 19 -6.38 29.47 0.72
CA ARG A 19 -5.61 30.58 1.32
C ARG A 19 -6.43 31.31 2.41
N GLY A 20 -5.68 31.81 3.38
CA GLY A 20 -6.05 32.63 4.54
C GLY A 20 -4.99 32.46 5.65
N HIS A 21 -3.70 32.74 5.36
CA HIS A 21 -2.88 33.88 5.86
C HIS A 21 -2.63 33.82 7.39
N THR A 22 -1.38 33.61 7.85
CA THR A 22 -0.27 34.60 7.79
C THR A 22 1.11 34.01 7.41
N HIS A 23 1.96 34.92 6.93
CA HIS A 23 3.24 34.75 6.22
C HIS A 23 4.31 33.84 6.85
N HIS A 24 4.78 32.87 6.06
CA HIS A 24 6.19 32.60 5.75
C HIS A 24 6.26 31.84 4.41
N ASP A 25 7.22 32.19 3.55
CA ASP A 25 7.30 31.81 2.14
C ASP A 25 7.26 30.30 1.87
N ALA A 26 6.12 29.83 1.35
CA ALA A 26 5.82 28.42 1.09
C ALA A 26 6.11 27.96 -0.36
N HIS A 27 6.63 28.83 -1.23
CA HIS A 27 6.93 28.48 -2.62
C HIS A 27 8.27 27.76 -2.80
N THR A 28 9.21 27.88 -1.85
CA THR A 28 10.51 27.18 -1.93
C THR A 28 10.43 25.75 -1.36
N VAL A 29 9.51 25.48 -0.43
CA VAL A 29 9.48 24.22 0.35
C VAL A 29 8.68 23.09 -0.31
N ARG A 30 7.74 23.39 -1.22
CA ARG A 30 6.92 22.36 -1.90
C ARG A 30 7.58 21.73 -3.13
N SER A 31 8.59 22.38 -3.72
CA SER A 31 9.32 21.83 -4.88
C SER A 31 10.49 20.93 -4.47
N THR A 32 11.04 21.13 -3.26
CA THR A 32 12.17 20.37 -2.73
C THR A 32 11.76 18.96 -2.30
N LEU A 33 10.64 18.77 -1.59
CA LEU A 33 10.26 17.43 -1.09
C LEU A 33 9.84 16.41 -2.16
N ARG A 34 9.26 16.85 -3.29
CA ARG A 34 8.91 15.96 -4.42
C ARG A 34 10.05 15.79 -5.42
N GLY A 35 10.96 16.78 -5.48
CA GLY A 35 12.14 16.78 -6.34
C GLY A 35 13.35 16.06 -5.74
N GLU A 36 13.54 16.10 -4.42
CA GLU A 36 14.73 15.58 -3.75
C GLU A 36 14.73 14.05 -3.59
N THR A 37 13.59 13.43 -3.27
CA THR A 37 13.46 11.96 -3.20
C THR A 37 13.61 11.31 -4.59
N SER A 38 13.01 11.94 -5.61
CA SER A 38 13.08 11.50 -7.01
C SER A 38 14.43 11.82 -7.71
N ARG A 39 15.25 12.71 -7.15
CA ARG A 39 16.60 13.05 -7.65
C ARG A 39 17.66 12.17 -6.98
N TRP A 40 17.47 11.78 -5.72
CA TRP A 40 18.33 10.81 -5.03
C TRP A 40 18.31 9.41 -5.68
N TYR A 41 17.14 8.92 -6.13
CA TYR A 41 17.02 7.61 -6.77
C TYR A 41 17.57 7.58 -8.21
N ARG A 42 17.30 8.63 -9.02
CA ARG A 42 17.79 8.75 -10.41
C ARG A 42 19.31 8.87 -10.53
N GLN A 43 19.98 9.34 -9.48
CA GLN A 43 21.43 9.51 -9.47
C GLN A 43 22.19 8.23 -9.04
N ARG A 44 21.48 7.20 -8.53
CA ARG A 44 22.03 5.87 -8.15
C ARG A 44 21.67 4.72 -9.09
N HIS A 45 20.63 4.86 -9.92
CA HIS A 45 20.14 3.79 -10.78
C HIS A 45 20.35 4.13 -12.27
N GLY A 46 21.49 3.71 -12.81
CA GLY A 46 21.67 3.55 -14.25
C GLY A 46 20.80 2.42 -14.81
N PRO A 47 20.66 2.32 -16.15
CA PRO A 47 19.78 1.34 -16.78
C PRO A 47 20.19 -0.08 -16.40
N ARG A 48 19.30 -0.78 -15.69
CA ARG A 48 19.49 -2.18 -15.28
C ARG A 48 19.18 -3.11 -16.46
N SER A 49 20.20 -3.67 -17.08
CA SER A 49 20.06 -4.86 -17.92
C SER A 49 19.85 -6.08 -17.00
N ARG A 50 18.59 -6.50 -16.79
CA ARG A 50 18.29 -7.76 -16.08
C ARG A 50 18.62 -8.94 -17.00
N VAL A 51 19.75 -9.59 -16.76
CA VAL A 51 19.98 -10.96 -17.24
C VAL A 51 19.02 -11.86 -16.48
N ARG A 52 18.10 -12.54 -17.18
CA ARG A 52 17.23 -13.57 -16.59
C ARG A 52 18.12 -14.75 -16.16
N GLN A 53 18.38 -14.86 -14.86
CA GLN A 53 18.97 -16.05 -14.25
C GLN A 53 17.88 -17.12 -14.07
N PRO A 54 18.23 -18.42 -14.12
CA PRO A 54 17.29 -19.50 -13.82
C PRO A 54 16.85 -19.45 -12.35
N TRP A 55 15.59 -19.83 -12.13
CA TRP A 55 14.90 -19.91 -10.84
C TRP A 55 15.70 -20.71 -9.80
N SER A 56 16.10 -20.05 -8.70
CA SER A 56 16.54 -20.70 -7.46
C SER A 56 15.33 -21.03 -6.59
N PRO A 57 15.35 -22.08 -5.75
CA PRO A 57 14.26 -22.34 -4.83
C PRO A 57 14.06 -21.12 -3.92
N ALA A 58 12.83 -20.60 -3.91
CA ALA A 58 12.42 -19.44 -3.12
C ALA A 58 12.84 -19.61 -1.67
N LEU A 59 13.67 -18.69 -1.16
CA LEU A 59 13.84 -18.52 0.27
C LEU A 59 12.56 -17.84 0.75
N THR A 60 11.72 -18.58 1.49
CA THR A 60 10.54 -18.02 2.14
C THR A 60 10.97 -16.82 2.99
N VAL A 61 10.31 -15.69 2.77
CA VAL A 61 10.56 -14.48 3.56
C VAL A 61 10.11 -14.72 5.00
N GLU A 62 11.02 -14.51 5.96
CA GLU A 62 10.69 -14.44 7.38
C GLU A 62 10.29 -13.00 7.71
N LEU A 63 9.00 -12.79 7.95
CA LEU A 63 8.45 -11.50 8.36
C LEU A 63 8.61 -11.33 9.87
N THR A 64 8.98 -10.13 10.33
CA THR A 64 9.09 -9.83 11.76
C THR A 64 7.77 -9.24 12.26
N PRO A 65 6.98 -9.94 13.09
CA PRO A 65 5.73 -9.41 13.63
C PRO A 65 5.98 -8.25 14.59
N ARG A 66 5.07 -7.28 14.63
CA ARG A 66 5.18 -6.09 15.51
C ARG A 66 4.51 -6.26 16.87
N GLY A 67 3.88 -7.41 17.10
CA GLY A 67 3.26 -7.79 18.37
C GLY A 67 1.91 -8.46 18.17
N THR A 68 1.11 -8.53 19.22
CA THR A 68 -0.25 -9.09 19.14
C THR A 68 -1.28 -8.02 19.42
N LEU A 69 -2.45 -8.09 18.79
CA LEU A 69 -3.60 -7.25 19.11
C LEU A 69 -4.60 -7.99 19.99
N SER A 70 -5.13 -7.29 20.99
CA SER A 70 -6.27 -7.79 21.76
C SER A 70 -7.56 -7.72 20.94
N GLU A 71 -8.57 -8.47 21.35
CA GLU A 71 -9.89 -8.42 20.73
C GLU A 71 -10.54 -7.03 20.84
N GLU A 72 -10.28 -6.30 21.92
CA GLU A 72 -10.73 -4.92 22.08
C GLU A 72 -10.08 -4.00 21.05
N ALA A 73 -8.76 -4.12 20.84
CA ALA A 73 -8.04 -3.33 19.85
C ALA A 73 -8.52 -3.62 18.41
N LEU A 74 -8.79 -4.88 18.09
CA LEU A 74 -9.36 -5.28 16.80
C LEU A 74 -10.77 -4.71 16.59
N ARG A 75 -11.64 -4.79 17.60
CA ARG A 75 -12.98 -4.20 17.53
C ARG A 75 -12.92 -2.69 17.36
N GLU A 76 -12.07 -2.00 18.11
CA GLU A 76 -11.86 -0.56 17.93
C GLU A 76 -11.37 -0.20 16.53
N LEU A 77 -10.48 -1.03 15.95
CA LEU A 77 -10.01 -0.86 14.59
C LEU A 77 -11.16 -1.03 13.58
N GLU A 78 -11.93 -2.10 13.69
CA GLU A 78 -13.10 -2.40 12.84
C GLU A 78 -14.17 -1.29 12.94
N GLU A 79 -14.43 -0.77 14.14
CA GLU A 79 -15.32 0.38 14.36
C GLU A 79 -14.82 1.64 13.65
N LYS A 80 -13.52 1.94 13.73
CA LYS A 80 -12.90 3.10 13.06
C LYS A 80 -12.85 2.92 11.54
N LEU A 81 -12.69 1.70 11.05
CA LEU A 81 -12.75 1.36 9.62
C LEU A 81 -14.19 1.44 9.09
N GLY A 82 -15.18 1.11 9.93
CA GLY A 82 -16.60 1.07 9.57
C GLY A 82 -17.05 -0.26 8.96
N PHE A 83 -16.25 -1.32 9.06
CA PHE A 83 -16.54 -2.65 8.56
C PHE A 83 -15.77 -3.73 9.33
N ALA A 84 -16.28 -4.96 9.30
CA ALA A 84 -15.57 -6.12 9.83
C ALA A 84 -14.43 -6.54 8.87
N LEU A 85 -13.26 -6.85 9.41
CA LEU A 85 -12.12 -7.29 8.62
C LEU A 85 -12.36 -8.70 8.04
N PRO A 86 -11.81 -9.02 6.86
CA PRO A 86 -11.81 -10.39 6.35
C PRO A 86 -11.20 -11.35 7.38
N ALA A 87 -11.87 -12.48 7.64
CA ALA A 87 -11.59 -13.31 8.81
C ALA A 87 -10.12 -13.75 8.93
N GLU A 88 -9.51 -14.16 7.81
CA GLU A 88 -8.10 -14.57 7.77
C GLU A 88 -7.15 -13.39 8.05
N TYR A 89 -7.41 -12.22 7.44
CA TYR A 89 -6.60 -11.02 7.67
C TYR A 89 -6.77 -10.49 9.11
N ARG A 90 -7.98 -10.58 9.67
CA ARG A 90 -8.24 -10.24 11.08
C ARG A 90 -7.44 -11.14 12.02
N ALA A 91 -7.43 -12.45 11.77
CA ALA A 91 -6.66 -13.41 12.56
C ALA A 91 -5.15 -13.16 12.44
N TRP A 92 -4.66 -12.83 11.25
CA TRP A 92 -3.27 -12.45 11.05
C TRP A 92 -2.91 -11.16 11.81
N LEU A 93 -3.74 -10.12 11.73
CA LEU A 93 -3.55 -8.88 12.49
C LEU A 93 -3.56 -9.10 14.00
N ALA A 94 -4.42 -10.01 14.49
CA ALA A 94 -4.44 -10.41 15.90
C ALA A 94 -3.08 -10.96 16.36
N ALA A 95 -2.46 -11.79 15.52
CA ALA A 95 -1.22 -12.48 15.84
C ALA A 95 0.05 -11.64 15.59
N THR A 96 -0.03 -10.62 14.72
CA THR A 96 1.18 -9.95 14.22
C THR A 96 1.20 -8.44 14.38
N ASN A 97 0.03 -7.80 14.42
CA ASN A 97 -0.11 -6.35 14.39
C ASN A 97 0.67 -5.68 13.23
N GLY A 98 0.63 -6.27 12.04
CA GLY A 98 1.52 -5.87 10.95
C GLY A 98 2.83 -6.66 11.00
N ALA A 99 3.67 -6.52 9.98
CA ALA A 99 4.99 -7.16 10.01
C ALA A 99 5.98 -6.42 9.13
N ASP A 100 7.24 -6.41 9.55
CA ASP A 100 8.34 -5.82 8.80
C ASP A 100 8.86 -6.83 7.77
N PHE A 101 9.16 -6.34 6.57
CA PHE A 101 9.84 -7.13 5.56
C PHE A 101 11.35 -7.18 5.85
N PRO A 102 12.00 -8.33 5.62
CA PRO A 102 13.45 -8.37 5.58
C PRO A 102 13.99 -7.54 4.41
N VAL A 103 15.27 -7.18 4.51
CA VAL A 103 15.96 -6.51 3.40
C VAL A 103 15.84 -7.36 2.14
N ALA A 104 15.60 -6.68 1.00
CA ALA A 104 15.47 -7.30 -0.31
C ALA A 104 14.25 -8.22 -0.50
N ALA A 105 13.22 -8.11 0.35
CA ALA A 105 11.93 -8.72 0.04
C ALA A 105 11.35 -8.14 -1.27
N GLN A 106 10.76 -9.00 -2.09
CA GLN A 106 10.05 -8.61 -3.32
C GLN A 106 8.79 -9.48 -3.51
N LEU A 107 7.75 -8.88 -4.08
CA LEU A 107 6.50 -9.57 -4.39
C LEU A 107 6.60 -10.27 -5.75
N MET A 108 6.43 -11.59 -5.76
CA MET A 108 6.52 -12.42 -6.95
C MET A 108 5.16 -12.68 -7.62
N PRO A 109 5.15 -13.04 -8.92
CA PRO A 109 6.28 -13.10 -9.85
C PRO A 109 6.67 -11.73 -10.43
N ARG A 110 6.17 -10.63 -9.86
CA ARG A 110 6.28 -9.29 -10.44
C ARG A 110 7.62 -8.60 -10.11
N GLY A 111 8.34 -9.06 -9.08
CA GLY A 111 9.61 -8.48 -8.63
C GLY A 111 9.42 -7.03 -8.18
N LEU A 112 8.38 -6.80 -7.37
CA LEU A 112 8.03 -5.47 -6.86
C LEU A 112 8.51 -5.32 -5.43
N ASP A 113 9.31 -4.29 -5.18
CA ASP A 113 9.88 -4.02 -3.87
C ASP A 113 8.86 -3.29 -2.99
N PRO A 114 8.75 -3.62 -1.69
CA PRO A 114 7.96 -2.87 -0.75
C PRO A 114 8.58 -1.48 -0.55
N GLU A 115 7.74 -0.45 -0.58
CA GLU A 115 8.07 0.90 -0.11
C GLU A 115 7.72 1.05 1.37
N ASP A 116 6.58 0.45 1.78
CA ASP A 116 6.18 0.30 3.17
C ASP A 116 6.08 -1.19 3.55
N ASP A 117 6.25 -1.48 4.84
CA ASP A 117 5.97 -2.78 5.43
C ASP A 117 4.47 -3.15 5.45
N LEU A 118 4.13 -4.34 5.96
CA LEU A 118 2.74 -4.74 6.12
C LEU A 118 2.07 -3.95 7.24
N TYR A 119 0.97 -3.28 6.90
CA TYR A 119 0.31 -2.35 7.80
C TYR A 119 -0.34 -3.03 9.01
N GLY A 120 -0.26 -2.35 10.15
CA GLY A 120 -0.80 -2.80 11.43
C GLY A 120 -1.60 -1.73 12.17
N HIS A 121 -2.10 -2.07 13.35
CA HIS A 121 -2.77 -1.13 14.25
C HIS A 121 -1.75 -0.46 15.19
N ARG A 122 -1.49 0.83 14.95
CA ARG A 122 -0.91 1.82 15.87
C ARG A 122 0.19 1.28 16.80
N THR A 123 1.43 1.27 16.33
CA THR A 123 2.60 0.78 17.07
C THR A 123 3.42 1.87 17.77
N GLY A 124 2.94 3.11 17.81
CA GLY A 124 3.61 4.21 18.55
C GLY A 124 4.95 4.68 17.95
N GLY A 125 5.45 4.05 16.87
CA GLY A 125 6.74 4.35 16.24
C GLY A 125 6.65 5.10 14.91
N ASP A 126 5.85 4.62 13.95
CA ASP A 126 5.73 5.22 12.61
C ASP A 126 4.27 5.23 12.12
N ARG A 127 3.77 6.43 11.79
CA ARG A 127 2.40 6.64 11.30
C ARG A 127 2.20 6.15 9.87
N GLN A 128 3.26 6.05 9.06
CA GLN A 128 3.15 5.64 7.66
C GLN A 128 2.77 4.17 7.52
N THR A 129 3.11 3.35 8.51
CA THR A 129 2.78 1.92 8.54
C THR A 129 1.50 1.59 9.33
N GLU A 130 0.76 2.62 9.76
CA GLU A 130 -0.54 2.46 10.42
C GLU A 130 -1.65 2.23 9.39
N LEU A 131 -2.42 1.15 9.57
CA LEU A 131 -3.51 0.76 8.69
C LEU A 131 -4.59 1.84 8.53
N LEU A 132 -4.95 2.54 9.61
CA LEU A 132 -5.93 3.63 9.56
C LEU A 132 -5.41 4.85 8.78
N TYR A 133 -4.10 5.12 8.86
CA TYR A 133 -3.47 6.19 8.10
C TYR A 133 -3.45 5.84 6.61
N ALA A 134 -3.00 4.63 6.28
CA ALA A 134 -2.98 4.11 4.91
C ALA A 134 -4.38 4.07 4.29
N HIS A 135 -5.39 3.60 5.03
CA HIS A 135 -6.79 3.61 4.58
C HIS A 135 -7.28 5.04 4.30
N GLY A 136 -6.93 6.01 5.15
CA GLY A 136 -7.27 7.41 4.92
C GLY A 136 -6.68 7.98 3.62
N TYR A 137 -5.41 7.67 3.35
CA TYR A 137 -4.72 8.08 2.12
C TYR A 137 -5.29 7.39 0.87
N CYS A 138 -5.59 6.10 0.95
CA CYS A 138 -6.03 5.32 -0.22
C CYS A 138 -7.46 5.61 -0.66
N ARG A 139 -8.26 6.32 0.13
CA ARG A 139 -9.64 6.72 -0.24
C ARG A 139 -9.71 7.62 -1.47
N ASP A 140 -8.64 8.32 -1.79
CA ASP A 140 -8.55 9.15 -2.99
C ASP A 140 -8.15 8.33 -4.24
N VAL A 141 -7.81 7.04 -4.08
CA VAL A 141 -7.27 6.15 -5.13
C VAL A 141 -8.16 4.95 -5.38
N LEU A 142 -8.69 4.31 -4.33
CA LEU A 142 -9.51 3.10 -4.41
C LEU A 142 -10.85 3.32 -3.71
N THR A 143 -11.88 2.60 -4.18
CA THR A 143 -13.17 2.55 -3.47
C THR A 143 -13.00 1.96 -2.07
N LEU A 144 -13.98 2.22 -1.20
CA LEU A 144 -14.01 1.69 0.18
C LEU A 144 -14.14 0.16 0.24
N ASP A 145 -14.33 -0.51 -0.91
CA ASP A 145 -14.28 -1.96 -1.05
C ASP A 145 -12.88 -2.54 -0.87
N TYR A 146 -11.85 -1.69 -0.86
CA TYR A 146 -10.45 -2.10 -0.76
C TYR A 146 -9.75 -1.42 0.41
N LEU A 147 -9.08 -2.23 1.22
CA LEU A 147 -8.26 -1.81 2.33
C LEU A 147 -6.79 -2.03 1.98
N PRO A 148 -5.94 -0.99 1.95
CA PRO A 148 -4.51 -1.16 1.66
C PRO A 148 -3.83 -2.03 2.73
N VAL A 149 -2.90 -2.89 2.30
CA VAL A 149 -2.12 -3.77 3.20
C VAL A 149 -0.61 -3.51 3.16
N THR A 150 -0.10 -2.95 2.06
CA THR A 150 1.28 -2.44 1.91
C THR A 150 1.36 -1.55 0.67
N ARG A 151 2.33 -0.63 0.65
CA ARG A 151 2.73 0.15 -0.52
C ARG A 151 3.97 -0.46 -1.14
N LEU A 152 3.95 -0.59 -2.45
CA LEU A 152 5.09 -1.00 -3.26
C LEU A 152 5.68 0.25 -3.93
N THR A 153 6.94 0.17 -4.33
CA THR A 153 7.64 1.25 -5.08
C THR A 153 6.96 1.68 -6.38
N THR A 154 5.97 0.93 -6.85
CA THR A 154 5.26 1.13 -8.12
C THR A 154 3.74 1.19 -7.99
N GLY A 155 3.21 1.11 -6.76
CA GLY A 155 1.77 1.04 -6.53
C GLY A 155 1.37 0.53 -5.16
N ILE A 156 0.15 0.02 -5.05
CA ILE A 156 -0.48 -0.36 -3.77
C ILE A 156 -1.03 -1.77 -3.88
N VAL A 157 -0.85 -2.58 -2.83
CA VAL A 157 -1.58 -3.83 -2.66
C VAL A 157 -2.68 -3.61 -1.62
N ALA A 158 -3.90 -4.03 -1.95
CA ALA A 158 -5.06 -3.90 -1.10
C ALA A 158 -5.86 -5.20 -1.03
N ILE A 159 -6.44 -5.48 0.13
CA ILE A 159 -7.38 -6.57 0.36
C ILE A 159 -8.80 -6.09 0.10
N LYS A 160 -9.60 -6.90 -0.58
CA LYS A 160 -11.02 -6.63 -0.77
C LYS A 160 -11.78 -6.95 0.51
N VAL A 161 -12.58 -6.01 0.99
CA VAL A 161 -13.31 -6.12 2.28
C VAL A 161 -14.82 -6.29 2.11
N THR A 162 -15.31 -6.24 0.87
CA THR A 162 -16.71 -6.47 0.53
C THR A 162 -16.88 -7.69 -0.37
N GLU A 163 -18.09 -8.25 -0.36
CA GLU A 163 -18.46 -9.34 -1.26
C GLU A 163 -18.79 -8.81 -2.67
N PRO A 164 -18.60 -9.62 -3.73
CA PRO A 164 -18.00 -10.97 -3.71
C PRO A 164 -16.46 -10.90 -3.60
N GLU A 165 -15.82 -12.01 -3.23
CA GLU A 165 -14.35 -12.14 -3.17
C GLU A 165 -13.69 -11.40 -1.98
N CYS A 166 -14.45 -11.23 -0.90
CA CYS A 166 -13.90 -10.72 0.36
C CYS A 166 -12.66 -11.55 0.77
N GLY A 167 -11.57 -10.86 1.11
CA GLY A 167 -10.29 -11.48 1.46
C GLY A 167 -9.30 -11.64 0.30
N SER A 168 -9.70 -11.39 -0.95
CA SER A 168 -8.79 -11.43 -2.10
C SER A 168 -7.89 -10.19 -2.19
N LEU A 169 -6.69 -10.35 -2.75
CA LEU A 169 -5.66 -9.30 -2.81
C LEU A 169 -5.49 -8.77 -4.24
N TRP A 170 -5.37 -7.45 -4.35
CA TRP A 170 -5.35 -6.73 -5.61
C TRP A 170 -4.24 -5.70 -5.62
N TYR A 171 -3.58 -5.58 -6.75
CA TYR A 171 -2.52 -4.63 -6.99
C TYR A 171 -2.98 -3.57 -7.98
N TRP A 172 -2.82 -2.31 -7.58
CA TRP A 172 -2.91 -1.16 -8.47
C TRP A 172 -1.51 -0.62 -8.72
N SER A 173 -1.18 -0.33 -9.98
CA SER A 173 0.09 0.33 -10.33
C SER A 173 -0.12 1.81 -10.63
N GLU A 174 0.68 2.67 -10.02
CA GLU A 174 0.71 4.11 -10.31
C GLU A 174 1.05 4.42 -11.78
N SER A 175 1.82 3.53 -12.43
CA SER A 175 2.18 3.66 -13.86
C SER A 175 1.02 3.47 -14.84
N THR A 176 -0.16 3.07 -14.35
CA THR A 176 -1.36 2.92 -15.20
C THR A 176 -2.07 4.23 -15.47
N LEU A 177 -1.67 5.32 -14.80
CA LEU A 177 -2.25 6.63 -15.00
C LEU A 177 -1.63 7.32 -16.23
N ASP A 178 -2.45 7.69 -17.21
CA ASP A 178 -2.06 8.70 -18.19
C ASP A 178 -1.96 10.06 -17.49
N THR A 179 -0.93 10.83 -17.80
CA THR A 179 -0.67 12.15 -17.23
C THR A 179 -1.74 13.18 -17.58
N ASP A 180 -2.51 12.96 -18.65
CA ASP A 180 -3.52 13.90 -19.14
C ASP A 180 -4.97 13.49 -18.80
N GLU A 181 -5.18 12.40 -18.07
CA GLU A 181 -6.51 11.88 -17.71
C GLU A 181 -6.81 11.97 -16.21
N GLU A 182 -8.08 12.27 -15.87
CA GLU A 182 -8.57 12.20 -14.50
C GLU A 182 -9.17 10.81 -14.24
N TYR A 183 -8.62 10.09 -13.27
CA TYR A 183 -9.10 8.78 -12.84
C TYR A 183 -9.83 8.89 -11.51
N THR A 184 -11.06 8.35 -11.43
CA THR A 184 -11.80 8.26 -10.17
C THR A 184 -11.48 6.95 -9.45
N PRO A 185 -11.66 6.87 -8.12
CA PRO A 185 -11.51 5.61 -7.39
C PRO A 185 -12.36 4.47 -7.97
N GLU A 186 -13.58 4.76 -8.41
CA GLU A 186 -14.46 3.78 -9.04
C GLU A 186 -13.88 3.25 -10.36
N TYR A 187 -13.28 4.13 -11.17
CA TYR A 187 -12.64 3.70 -12.42
C TYR A 187 -11.43 2.81 -12.14
N ILE A 188 -10.55 3.22 -11.23
CA ILE A 188 -9.34 2.48 -10.85
C ILE A 188 -9.73 1.10 -10.31
N SER A 189 -10.63 1.06 -9.32
CA SER A 189 -11.07 -0.17 -8.67
C SER A 189 -11.78 -1.14 -9.63
N THR A 190 -12.43 -0.63 -10.68
CA THR A 190 -13.14 -1.49 -11.65
C THR A 190 -12.24 -1.97 -12.80
N HIS A 191 -11.27 -1.17 -13.24
CA HIS A 191 -10.58 -1.43 -14.51
C HIS A 191 -9.06 -1.61 -14.40
N LEU A 192 -8.43 -1.08 -13.36
CA LEU A 192 -6.97 -1.01 -13.27
C LEU A 192 -6.37 -1.92 -12.18
N LEU A 193 -7.21 -2.46 -11.30
CA LEU A 193 -6.78 -3.46 -10.32
C LEU A 193 -6.47 -4.81 -10.98
N ARG A 194 -5.37 -5.43 -10.55
CA ARG A 194 -4.94 -6.75 -10.98
C ARG A 194 -4.90 -7.69 -9.78
N ARG A 195 -5.54 -8.85 -9.90
CA ARG A 195 -5.52 -9.84 -8.82
C ARG A 195 -4.10 -10.34 -8.55
N VAL A 196 -3.77 -10.44 -7.27
CA VAL A 196 -2.46 -10.89 -6.75
C VAL A 196 -2.59 -12.27 -6.14
N ALA A 197 -3.57 -12.44 -5.24
CA ALA A 197 -3.82 -13.68 -4.53
C ALA A 197 -5.30 -13.80 -4.17
N ASP A 198 -5.74 -15.02 -3.89
CA ASP A 198 -7.15 -15.29 -3.59
C ASP A 198 -7.45 -15.18 -2.10
N THR A 199 -6.42 -15.36 -1.27
CA THR A 199 -6.47 -15.29 0.18
C THR A 199 -5.26 -14.53 0.72
N PHE A 200 -5.31 -14.13 1.99
CA PHE A 200 -4.21 -13.42 2.62
C PHE A 200 -3.01 -14.34 2.87
N ALA A 201 -3.23 -15.61 3.25
CA ALA A 201 -2.13 -16.57 3.38
C ALA A 201 -1.38 -16.79 2.05
N GLN A 202 -2.10 -16.95 0.93
CA GLN A 202 -1.46 -17.07 -0.38
C GLN A 202 -0.63 -15.84 -0.73
N PHE A 203 -1.11 -14.64 -0.35
CA PHE A 203 -0.34 -13.42 -0.55
C PHE A 203 0.97 -13.41 0.24
N LEU A 204 0.98 -13.91 1.47
CA LEU A 204 2.21 -14.01 2.27
C LEU A 204 3.23 -14.97 1.63
N GLU A 205 2.76 -16.03 0.97
CA GLU A 205 3.61 -17.00 0.25
C GLU A 205 4.26 -16.43 -1.03
N LEU A 206 3.77 -15.30 -1.55
CA LEU A 206 4.32 -14.67 -2.76
C LEU A 206 5.57 -13.83 -2.51
N TRP A 207 6.00 -13.67 -1.26
CA TRP A 207 7.16 -12.86 -0.91
C TRP A 207 8.43 -13.70 -0.91
N GLU A 208 9.43 -13.23 -1.63
CA GLU A 208 10.75 -13.85 -1.74
C GLU A 208 11.85 -12.83 -1.48
N ILE A 209 13.05 -13.30 -1.13
CA ILE A 209 14.26 -12.47 -1.10
C ILE A 209 14.85 -12.37 -2.52
N ASP A 210 15.10 -11.16 -3.02
CA ASP A 210 15.88 -10.94 -4.25
C ASP A 210 17.38 -11.18 -3.97
N PRO A 211 17.97 -12.31 -4.39
CA PRO A 211 19.38 -12.61 -4.13
C PRO A 211 20.33 -11.67 -4.88
N THR A 212 19.82 -10.90 -5.85
CA THR A 212 20.60 -9.94 -6.63
C THR A 212 20.53 -8.52 -6.06
N SER A 213 19.77 -8.33 -4.98
CA SER A 213 19.63 -7.02 -4.37
C SER A 213 20.98 -6.56 -3.82
N PRO A 214 21.44 -5.35 -4.18
CA PRO A 214 22.71 -4.79 -3.68
C PRO A 214 22.65 -4.50 -2.18
N PHE A 215 21.48 -4.60 -1.57
CA PHE A 215 21.25 -4.32 -0.16
C PHE A 215 21.47 -5.53 0.76
N LEU A 216 21.58 -6.75 0.22
CA LEU A 216 21.81 -7.95 1.01
C LEU A 216 23.14 -7.89 1.78
N ASP A 217 24.22 -7.46 1.12
CA ASP A 217 25.56 -7.34 1.73
C ASP A 217 25.73 -6.09 2.61
N SER A 218 24.75 -5.19 2.61
CA SER A 218 24.73 -3.96 3.42
C SER A 218 23.68 -3.99 4.54
N ALA A 219 23.08 -5.16 4.79
CA ALA A 219 22.29 -5.38 5.98
C ALA A 219 23.16 -5.15 7.21
N ASP A 220 22.93 -4.03 7.88
CA ASP A 220 23.55 -3.68 9.15
C ASP A 220 23.32 -4.85 10.14
N PRO A 221 24.38 -5.46 10.71
CA PRO A 221 24.23 -6.59 11.64
C PRO A 221 23.36 -6.28 12.87
N GLU A 222 23.07 -5.00 13.16
CA GLU A 222 22.17 -4.59 14.24
C GLU A 222 20.67 -4.81 13.94
N ARG A 223 20.26 -5.02 12.68
CA ARG A 223 18.85 -5.33 12.33
C ARG A 223 18.51 -6.82 12.27
N THR A 224 19.49 -7.68 12.59
CA THR A 224 19.39 -9.15 12.48
C THR A 224 19.58 -9.85 13.83
N ALA A 225 19.34 -9.16 14.94
CA ALA A 225 19.34 -9.77 16.27
C ALA A 225 17.90 -9.94 16.80
N PRO A 226 17.59 -11.07 17.46
CA PRO A 226 16.23 -11.43 17.91
C PRO A 226 15.67 -10.51 19.00
#